data_AF-A0AAW6JNT5-F1
#
_entry.id   AF-A0AAW6JNT5-F1
#
_cell.length_a   1.000
_cell.length_b   1.000
_cell.length_c   1.000
_cell.angle_alpha   90.00
_cell.angle_beta   90.00
_cell.angle_gamma   90.00
#
_symmetry.space_group_name_H-M   'P 1'
#
loop_
_entity.id
_entity.type
_entity.pdbx_description
1 polymer ?
#
loop_
_entity_poly.entity_id
_entity_poly.type
_entity_poly.pdbx_seq_one_letter_code
_entity_poly.pdbx_strand_id
1 'polypeptide(L)'
;MTQAVAKQESILDRVQNLTPEQQEGVLNFIDFLQFKGQKQDVNQKKCRKWADIQGKAPYPLVGEDAQIWVSRNRREETENRELYLRSNYED
;
A
#
# COMPACT_ATOMS: atom_id res chain seq x y z
N MET A 1 -23.16 -28.24 10.45
CA MET A 1 -21.73 -28.08 10.82
C MET A 1 -20.83 -29.02 10.02
N THR A 2 -20.91 -29.03 8.68
CA THR A 2 -20.34 -30.15 7.91
C THR A 2 -19.52 -29.75 6.69
N GLN A 3 -19.80 -28.60 6.05
CA GLN A 3 -19.14 -28.27 4.78
C GLN A 3 -17.70 -27.78 4.94
N ALA A 4 -17.40 -27.02 6.00
CA ALA A 4 -16.05 -26.50 6.25
C ALA A 4 -15.06 -27.62 6.64
N VAL A 5 -15.49 -28.54 7.50
CA VAL A 5 -14.68 -29.67 7.98
C VAL A 5 -14.40 -30.64 6.83
N ALA A 6 -15.40 -30.99 6.03
CA ALA A 6 -15.22 -31.83 4.84
C ALA A 6 -14.24 -31.22 3.82
N LYS A 7 -14.25 -29.89 3.68
CA LYS A 7 -13.31 -29.18 2.80
C LYS A 7 -11.88 -29.26 3.35
N GLN A 8 -11.67 -29.20 4.66
CA GLN A 8 -10.34 -29.33 5.27
C GLN A 8 -9.75 -30.73 5.05
N GLU A 9 -10.56 -31.78 5.24
CA GLU A 9 -10.13 -33.16 4.99
C GLU A 9 -9.70 -33.37 3.52
N SER A 10 -10.45 -32.80 2.56
CA SER A 10 -10.11 -32.88 1.13
C SER A 10 -8.81 -32.17 0.75
N ILE A 11 -8.42 -31.13 1.50
CA ILE A 11 -7.18 -30.39 1.25
C ILE A 11 -5.98 -31.19 1.75
N LEU A 12 -6.09 -31.83 2.92
CA LEU A 12 -5.02 -32.66 3.47
C LEU A 12 -4.72 -33.86 2.58
N ASP A 13 -5.76 -34.53 2.09
CA ASP A 13 -5.61 -35.67 1.16
C ASP A 13 -4.94 -35.24 -0.16
N ARG A 14 -5.27 -34.04 -0.64
CA ARG A 14 -4.65 -33.48 -1.84
C ARG A 14 -3.17 -33.14 -1.65
N VAL A 15 -2.78 -32.67 -0.46
CA VAL A 15 -1.37 -32.35 -0.15
C VAL A 15 -0.54 -33.62 0.05
N GLN A 16 -1.12 -34.67 0.63
CA GLN A 16 -0.45 -35.96 0.81
C GLN A 16 -0.16 -36.67 -0.51
N ASN A 17 -1.01 -36.48 -1.53
CA ASN A 17 -0.84 -37.05 -2.87
C ASN A 17 0.13 -36.25 -3.79
N LEU A 18 0.74 -35.16 -3.31
CA LEU A 18 1.74 -34.40 -4.07
C LEU A 18 3.13 -35.03 -3.99
N THR A 19 3.98 -34.70 -4.97
CA THR A 19 5.40 -35.07 -4.91
C THR A 19 6.12 -34.27 -3.80
N PRO A 20 7.26 -34.77 -3.27
CA PRO A 20 8.00 -34.07 -2.21
C PRO A 20 8.37 -32.61 -2.57
N GLU A 21 8.75 -32.36 -3.83
CA GLU A 21 9.06 -31.01 -4.33
C GLU A 21 7.84 -30.07 -4.31
N GLN A 22 6.65 -30.61 -4.62
CA GLN A 22 5.41 -29.85 -4.58
C GLN A 22 4.96 -29.58 -3.15
N GLN A 23 5.23 -30.48 -2.21
CA GLN A 23 4.97 -30.26 -0.78
C GLN A 23 5.84 -29.14 -0.22
N GLU A 24 7.12 -29.08 -0.60
CA GLU A 24 8.00 -27.96 -0.26
C GLU A 24 7.47 -26.64 -0.83
N GLY A 25 6.95 -26.65 -2.06
CA GLY A 25 6.27 -25.51 -2.66
C GLY A 25 5.05 -25.01 -1.87
N VAL A 26 4.25 -25.93 -1.31
CA VAL A 26 3.10 -25.58 -0.46
C VAL A 26 3.56 -24.95 0.86
N LEU A 27 4.62 -25.47 1.49
CA LEU A 27 5.18 -24.89 2.71
C LEU A 27 5.72 -23.47 2.46
N ASN A 28 6.51 -23.30 1.39
CA ASN A 28 7.01 -21.99 0.97
C ASN A 28 5.87 -21.01 0.68
N PHE A 29 4.77 -21.49 0.11
CA PHE A 29 3.59 -20.66 -0.16
C PHE A 29 2.86 -20.26 1.13
N ILE A 30 2.74 -21.15 2.10
CA ILE A 30 2.17 -20.84 3.42
C ILE A 30 3.02 -19.78 4.13
N ASP A 31 4.34 -19.94 4.13
CA ASP A 31 5.27 -18.98 4.73
C ASP A 31 5.17 -17.61 4.05
N PHE A 32 5.08 -17.59 2.73
CA PHE A 32 4.84 -16.37 1.95
C PHE A 32 3.51 -15.69 2.30
N LEU A 33 2.44 -16.46 2.48
CA LEU A 33 1.13 -15.93 2.88
C LEU A 33 1.16 -15.36 4.30
N GLN A 34 1.83 -16.04 5.23
CA GLN A 34 2.03 -15.54 6.60
C GLN A 34 2.85 -14.24 6.59
N PHE A 35 3.92 -14.19 5.82
CA PHE A 35 4.74 -13.00 5.63
C PHE A 35 3.96 -11.83 5.02
N LYS A 36 3.08 -12.09 4.03
CA LYS A 36 2.19 -11.06 3.47
C LYS A 36 1.12 -10.60 4.45
N GLY A 37 0.54 -11.51 5.23
CA GLY A 37 -0.47 -11.21 6.25
C GLY A 37 0.09 -10.31 7.36
N GLN A 38 1.32 -10.57 7.81
CA GLN A 38 2.03 -9.75 8.80
C GLN A 38 2.17 -8.28 8.37
N LYS A 39 2.26 -7.99 7.06
CA LYS A 39 2.32 -6.60 6.57
C LYS A 39 0.99 -5.84 6.70
N GLN A 40 -0.14 -6.54 6.88
CA GLN A 40 -1.45 -5.90 7.09
C GLN A 40 -1.70 -5.49 8.55
N ASP A 41 -1.01 -6.11 9.50
CA ASP A 41 -1.03 -5.76 10.93
C ASP A 41 -0.08 -4.60 11.29
N VAL A 42 0.70 -4.10 10.32
CA VAL A 42 1.39 -2.83 10.46
C VAL A 42 0.33 -1.74 10.34
N ASN A 43 -0.46 -1.61 11.41
CA ASN A 43 -1.31 -0.50 11.76
C ASN A 43 -1.88 0.12 10.49
N GLN A 44 -3.02 -0.42 10.01
CA GLN A 44 -3.94 0.37 9.19
C GLN A 44 -4.11 1.69 9.94
N LYS A 45 -3.24 2.66 9.65
CA LYS A 45 -3.20 3.96 10.28
C LYS A 45 -4.52 4.50 9.87
N LYS A 46 -5.49 4.37 10.78
CA LYS A 46 -6.89 4.68 10.56
C LYS A 46 -6.88 5.97 9.77
N CYS A 47 -7.20 5.91 8.47
CA CYS A 47 -7.07 7.07 7.59
C CYS A 47 -7.84 8.17 8.32
N ARG A 48 -7.11 9.15 8.86
CA ARG A 48 -7.75 10.11 9.76
C ARG A 48 -8.83 10.76 8.94
N LYS A 49 -10.05 10.77 9.47
CA LYS A 49 -11.12 11.45 8.76
C LYS A 49 -10.71 12.91 8.69
N TRP A 50 -10.93 13.58 7.57
CA TRP A 50 -10.61 15.00 7.44
C TRP A 50 -11.23 15.85 8.56
N ALA A 51 -12.42 15.44 9.02
CA ALA A 51 -13.08 15.99 10.21
C ALA A 51 -12.23 15.91 11.49
N ASP A 52 -11.39 14.88 11.66
CA ASP A 52 -10.50 14.72 12.82
C ASP A 52 -9.33 15.73 12.82
N ILE A 53 -9.13 16.46 11.73
CA ILE A 53 -8.04 17.43 11.52
C ILE A 53 -8.56 18.88 11.52
N GLN A 54 -9.87 19.07 11.30
CA GLN A 54 -10.52 20.37 11.28
C GLN A 54 -10.29 21.13 12.61
N GLY A 55 -9.77 22.35 12.53
CA GLY A 55 -9.54 23.22 13.69
C GLY A 55 -8.29 22.92 14.51
N LYS A 56 -7.46 21.94 14.14
CA LYS A 56 -6.20 21.61 14.85
C LYS A 56 -5.01 22.48 14.46
N ALA A 57 -5.08 23.16 13.31
CA ALA A 57 -4.05 24.11 12.92
C ALA A 57 -4.29 25.43 13.67
N PRO A 58 -3.34 25.91 14.49
CA PRO A 58 -3.44 27.24 15.06
C PRO A 58 -3.42 28.27 13.92
N TYR A 59 -4.49 29.08 13.85
CA TYR A 59 -4.62 30.29 13.02
C TYR A 59 -4.17 30.18 11.54
N PRO A 60 -5.09 29.96 10.58
CA PRO A 60 -4.78 29.95 9.14
C PRO A 60 -4.25 31.28 8.58
N LEU A 61 -4.28 32.36 9.37
CA LEU A 61 -3.99 33.73 8.94
C LEU A 61 -2.51 34.13 9.06
N VAL A 62 -1.66 33.29 9.65
CA VAL A 62 -0.21 33.54 9.82
C VAL A 62 0.63 32.63 8.91
N GLY A 63 0.00 31.73 8.15
CA GLY A 63 0.63 30.92 7.12
C GLY A 63 0.67 31.65 5.76
N GLU A 64 1.54 31.21 4.87
CA GLU A 64 1.46 31.57 3.44
C GLU A 64 0.04 31.30 2.95
N ASP A 65 -0.57 32.29 2.28
CA ASP A 65 -1.92 32.14 1.73
C ASP A 65 -1.98 30.88 0.86
N ALA A 66 -3.01 30.06 1.08
CA ALA A 66 -3.11 28.75 0.45
C ALA A 66 -3.09 28.86 -1.09
N GLN A 67 -3.65 29.94 -1.65
CA GLN A 67 -3.64 30.18 -3.08
C GLN A 67 -2.23 30.56 -3.57
N ILE A 68 -1.46 31.32 -2.79
CA ILE A 68 -0.05 31.64 -3.09
C ILE A 68 0.79 30.36 -3.13
N TRP A 69 0.67 29.51 -2.12
CA TRP A 69 1.42 28.24 -2.06
C TRP A 69 1.07 27.29 -3.21
N VAL A 70 -0.22 27.12 -3.51
CA VAL A 70 -0.68 26.29 -4.64
C VAL A 70 -0.17 26.84 -5.97
N SER A 71 -0.20 28.16 -6.15
CA SER A 71 0.27 28.82 -7.36
C SER A 71 1.79 28.67 -7.53
N ARG A 72 2.56 28.78 -6.44
CA ARG A 72 4.01 28.55 -6.46
C ARG A 72 4.32 27.10 -6.83
N ASN A 73 3.73 26.13 -6.13
CA ASN A 73 3.98 24.71 -6.40
C ASN A 73 3.63 24.29 -7.82
N ARG A 74 2.51 24.77 -8.38
CA ARG A 74 2.14 24.45 -9.77
C ARG A 74 3.16 25.01 -10.77
N ARG A 75 3.68 26.21 -10.50
CA ARG A 75 4.72 26.83 -11.33
C ARG A 75 6.03 26.05 -11.24
N GLU A 76 6.49 25.76 -10.03
CA GLU A 76 7.71 24.98 -9.79
C GLU A 76 7.62 23.58 -10.41
N GLU A 77 6.46 22.91 -10.33
CA GLU A 77 6.22 21.61 -10.97
C GLU A 77 6.31 21.71 -12.51
N THR A 78 5.73 22.76 -13.09
CA THR A 78 5.77 23.01 -14.54
C THR A 78 7.20 23.25 -15.00
N GLU A 79 7.94 24.12 -14.30
CA GLU A 79 9.35 24.43 -14.59
C GLU A 79 10.23 23.19 -14.46
N ASN A 80 10.05 22.38 -13.40
CA ASN A 80 10.81 21.14 -13.20
C ASN A 80 10.52 20.11 -14.31
N ARG A 81 9.25 20.01 -14.75
CA ARG A 81 8.87 19.16 -15.88
C ARG A 81 9.52 19.64 -17.18
N GLU A 82 9.54 20.95 -17.42
CA GLU A 82 10.18 21.53 -18.60
C GLU A 82 11.70 21.37 -18.59
N LEU A 83 12.36 21.54 -17.44
CA LEU A 83 13.78 21.26 -17.27
C LEU A 83 14.11 19.80 -17.53
N TYR A 84 13.30 18.87 -17.01
CA TYR A 84 13.47 17.45 -17.28
C TYR A 84 13.33 17.15 -18.76
N LEU A 85 12.30 17.68 -19.42
CA LEU A 85 12.13 17.50 -20.86
C LEU A 85 13.33 18.07 -21.63
N ARG A 86 13.76 19.29 -21.32
CA ARG A 86 14.91 19.93 -21.97
C ARG A 86 16.20 19.12 -21.79
N SER A 87 16.45 18.62 -20.58
CA SER A 87 17.60 17.76 -20.29
C SER A 87 17.59 16.44 -21.07
N ASN A 88 16.43 15.90 -21.44
CA ASN A 88 16.33 14.64 -22.19
C ASN A 88 16.40 14.82 -23.72
N TYR A 89 16.31 16.05 -24.23
CA TYR A 89 16.33 16.36 -25.67
C TYR A 89 17.57 17.16 -26.10
N GLU A 90 18.39 17.65 -25.17
CA GLU A 90 19.66 18.34 -25.45
C GLU A 90 20.91 17.44 -25.27
N ASP A 91 20.73 16.12 -25.06
CA ASP A 91 21.76 15.06 -25.23
C ASP A 91 21.53 14.31 -26.55
#